data_AF-A0A496TLI0-F1
#
_entry.id   AF-A0A496TLI0-F1
#
_cell.length_a   1.000
_cell.length_b   1.000
_cell.length_c   1.000
_cell.angle_alpha   90.00
_cell.angle_beta   90.00
_cell.angle_gamma   90.00
#
_symmetry.space_group_name_H-M   'P 1'
#
loop_
_entity.id
_entity.type
_entity.pdbx_description
1 polymer ?
#
loop_
_entity_poly.entity_id
_entity_poly.type
_entity_poly.pdbx_seq_one_letter_code
_entity_poly.pdbx_strand_id
1 'polypeptide(L)'
;MHDVNLLLVLVSAIIMMVVGAIWYSPGLFGQAWLKAMNKKKSDFKRSGKVLATGFITSFILAYLLSIVINMSGADTFMLGALAGFWVWLGFIFTTHLEVRMYEHRPWQIFTIYTGMQLVNLLLIGGLIAIWG
;
A
#
# COMPACT_ATOMS: atom_id res chain seq x y z
N MET A 1 -14.74 20.39 6.11
CA MET A 1 -14.42 19.07 5.50
C MET A 1 -14.75 19.22 4.03
N HIS A 2 -13.74 19.12 3.16
CA HIS A 2 -13.99 19.05 1.72
C HIS A 2 -14.53 17.66 1.38
N ASP A 3 -15.44 17.60 0.41
CA ASP A 3 -15.93 16.35 -0.13
C ASP A 3 -14.77 15.53 -0.69
N VAL A 4 -14.79 14.22 -0.49
CA VAL A 4 -13.73 13.33 -0.99
C VAL A 4 -13.76 13.33 -2.53
N ASN A 5 -12.65 13.70 -3.15
CA ASN A 5 -12.47 13.61 -4.60
C ASN A 5 -12.39 12.14 -5.06
N LEU A 6 -13.54 11.54 -5.40
CA LEU A 6 -13.63 10.14 -5.81
C LEU A 6 -12.80 9.81 -7.06
N LEU A 7 -12.60 10.78 -7.97
CA LEU A 7 -11.74 10.57 -9.13
C LEU A 7 -10.29 10.39 -8.70
N LEU A 8 -9.81 11.19 -7.75
CA LEU A 8 -8.46 11.08 -7.19
C LEU A 8 -8.28 9.77 -6.39
N VAL A 9 -9.32 9.32 -5.71
CA VAL A 9 -9.34 8.00 -5.05
C VAL A 9 -9.18 6.87 -6.08
N LEU A 10 -9.91 6.92 -7.20
CA LEU A 10 -9.77 5.94 -8.29
C LEU A 10 -8.36 5.94 -8.86
N VAL A 11 -7.80 7.12 -9.14
CA VAL A 11 -6.42 7.26 -9.64
C VAL A 11 -5.41 6.69 -8.63
N SER A 12 -5.58 7.00 -7.33
CA SER A 12 -4.72 6.49 -6.26
C SER A 12 -4.77 4.96 -6.17
N ALA A 13 -5.95 4.36 -6.30
CA ALA A 13 -6.10 2.90 -6.33
C ALA A 13 -5.32 2.26 -7.49
N ILE A 14 -5.39 2.87 -8.68
CA ILE A 14 -4.63 2.41 -9.86
C ILE A 14 -3.13 2.55 -9.63
N ILE A 15 -2.68 3.67 -9.05
CA ILE A 15 -1.27 3.89 -8.70
C ILE A 15 -0.77 2.78 -7.78
N MET A 16 -1.52 2.44 -6.74
CA MET A 16 -1.14 1.35 -5.82
C MET A 16 -1.02 0.00 -6.53
N MET A 17 -1.90 -0.31 -7.48
CA MET A 17 -1.80 -1.53 -8.28
C MET A 17 -0.55 -1.54 -9.17
N VAL A 18 -0.24 -0.40 -9.80
CA VAL A 18 0.97 -0.25 -10.63
C VAL A 18 2.23 -0.38 -9.77
N VAL A 19 2.28 0.28 -8.62
CA VAL A 19 3.38 0.15 -7.64
C VAL A 19 3.53 -1.32 -7.25
N GLY A 20 2.44 -2.03 -6.92
CA GLY A 20 2.49 -3.45 -6.61
C GLY A 20 3.05 -4.31 -7.75
N ALA A 21 2.62 -4.05 -8.99
CA ALA A 21 3.12 -4.77 -10.17
C ALA A 21 4.63 -4.55 -10.38
N ILE A 22 5.11 -3.32 -10.18
CA ILE A 22 6.55 -2.98 -10.26
C ILE A 22 7.31 -3.60 -9.09
N TRP A 23 6.77 -3.52 -7.87
CA TRP A 23 7.41 -3.97 -6.63
C TRP A 23 7.69 -5.47 -6.64
N TYR A 24 6.72 -6.26 -7.12
CA TYR A 24 6.84 -7.72 -7.24
C TYR A 24 7.33 -8.18 -8.62
N SER A 25 7.84 -7.27 -9.45
CA SER A 25 8.50 -7.63 -10.70
C SER A 25 9.85 -8.33 -10.45
N PRO A 26 10.38 -9.11 -11.41
CA PRO A 26 11.69 -9.74 -11.28
C PRO A 26 12.85 -8.76 -11.10
N GLY A 27 12.69 -7.51 -11.55
CA GLY A 27 13.72 -6.48 -11.48
C GLY A 27 13.81 -5.74 -10.14
N LEU A 28 12.83 -5.94 -9.23
CA LEU A 28 12.83 -5.32 -7.90
C LEU A 28 12.83 -6.40 -6.80
N PHE A 29 11.72 -6.60 -6.08
CA PHE A 29 11.65 -7.53 -4.94
C PHE A 29 10.96 -8.86 -5.26
N GLY A 30 10.46 -9.07 -6.47
CA GLY A 30 9.70 -10.27 -6.83
C GLY A 30 10.47 -11.58 -6.60
N GLN A 31 11.74 -11.64 -7.02
CA GLN A 31 12.56 -12.84 -6.84
C GLN A 31 12.90 -13.11 -5.37
N ALA A 32 13.22 -12.04 -4.62
CA ALA A 32 13.50 -12.13 -3.19
C ALA A 32 12.27 -12.61 -2.40
N TRP A 33 11.08 -12.10 -2.76
CA TRP A 33 9.80 -12.50 -2.18
C TRP A 33 9.46 -13.97 -2.46
N LEU A 34 9.59 -14.42 -3.71
CA LEU A 34 9.38 -15.82 -4.09
C LEU A 34 10.32 -16.77 -3.33
N LYS A 35 11.61 -16.41 -3.24
CA LYS A 35 12.60 -17.16 -2.47
C LYS A 35 12.25 -17.23 -0.98
N ALA A 36 11.86 -16.10 -0.39
CA ALA A 36 11.49 -16.03 1.03
C ALA A 36 10.23 -16.85 1.36
N MET A 37 9.28 -16.94 0.43
CA MET A 37 8.09 -17.79 0.58
C MET A 37 8.33 -19.27 0.24
N ASN A 38 9.50 -19.63 -0.29
CA ASN A 38 9.77 -20.94 -0.87
C ASN A 38 8.71 -21.33 -1.94
N LYS A 39 8.39 -20.39 -2.83
CA LYS A 39 7.41 -20.56 -3.91
C LYS A 39 8.02 -20.24 -5.27
N LYS A 40 7.47 -20.83 -6.32
CA LYS A 40 7.78 -20.54 -7.72
C LYS A 40 6.73 -19.62 -8.31
N LYS A 41 7.10 -18.87 -9.35
CA LYS A 41 6.14 -18.04 -10.10
C LYS A 41 4.95 -18.87 -10.66
N SER A 42 5.19 -20.12 -11.02
CA SER A 42 4.18 -21.08 -11.47
C SER A 42 3.10 -21.38 -10.43
N ASP A 43 3.39 -21.17 -9.15
CA ASP A 43 2.45 -21.40 -8.05
C ASP A 43 1.37 -20.30 -8.00
N PHE A 44 1.60 -19.18 -8.69
CA PHE A 44 0.68 -18.05 -8.77
C PHE A 44 0.00 -18.02 -10.12
N LYS A 45 -1.30 -18.31 -10.14
CA LYS A 45 -2.14 -18.14 -11.32
C LYS A 45 -2.62 -16.70 -11.41
N ARG A 46 -2.56 -16.11 -12.62
CA ARG A 46 -3.28 -14.87 -12.91
C ARG A 46 -4.77 -15.14 -12.71
N SER A 47 -5.39 -14.37 -11.83
CA SER A 47 -6.79 -14.53 -11.45
C SER A 47 -7.46 -13.17 -11.48
N GLY A 48 -8.52 -13.04 -12.28
CA GLY A 48 -9.35 -11.83 -12.30
C GLY A 48 -9.90 -11.50 -10.92
N LYS A 49 -10.19 -12.52 -10.10
CA LYS A 49 -10.60 -12.33 -8.70
C LYS A 49 -9.51 -11.63 -7.88
N VAL A 50 -8.24 -12.03 -8.02
CA VAL A 50 -7.11 -11.41 -7.29
C VAL A 50 -6.91 -9.96 -7.72
N LEU A 51 -7.02 -9.66 -9.02
CA LEU A 51 -6.94 -8.30 -9.53
C LEU A 51 -8.10 -7.44 -9.00
N ALA A 52 -9.34 -7.96 -9.05
CA ALA A 52 -10.51 -7.26 -8.53
C ALA A 52 -10.40 -7.01 -7.02
N THR A 53 -9.98 -8.00 -6.23
CA THR A 53 -9.76 -7.80 -4.79
C THR A 53 -8.68 -6.77 -4.53
N GLY A 54 -7.57 -6.79 -5.29
CA GLY A 54 -6.50 -5.80 -5.15
C GLY A 54 -6.96 -4.39 -5.49
N PHE A 55 -7.78 -4.22 -6.52
CA PHE A 55 -8.38 -2.93 -6.85
C PHE A 55 -9.31 -2.44 -5.75
N ILE A 56 -10.24 -3.29 -5.29
CA ILE A 56 -11.22 -2.93 -4.24
C ILE A 56 -10.51 -2.53 -2.95
N THR A 57 -9.52 -3.30 -2.50
CA THR A 57 -8.79 -2.98 -1.28
C THR A 57 -7.96 -1.70 -1.43
N SER A 58 -7.34 -1.48 -2.59
CA SER A 58 -6.60 -0.24 -2.87
C SER A 58 -7.53 0.98 -2.91
N PHE A 59 -8.72 0.84 -3.49
CA PHE A 59 -9.74 1.89 -3.52
C PHE A 59 -10.22 2.26 -2.12
N ILE A 60 -10.58 1.25 -1.31
CA ILE A 60 -11.01 1.48 0.08
C ILE A 60 -9.90 2.16 0.88
N LEU A 61 -8.65 1.70 0.74
CA LEU A 61 -7.53 2.30 1.47
C LEU A 61 -7.28 3.76 1.04
N ALA A 62 -7.32 4.05 -0.25
CA ALA A 62 -7.18 5.41 -0.77
C ALA A 62 -8.33 6.33 -0.29
N TYR A 63 -9.57 5.81 -0.26
CA TYR A 63 -10.73 6.55 0.24
C TYR A 63 -10.58 6.89 1.72
N LEU A 64 -10.22 5.92 2.55
CA LEU A 64 -10.01 6.13 3.98
C LEU A 64 -8.83 7.07 4.25
N LEU A 65 -7.75 6.97 3.47
CA LEU A 65 -6.63 7.89 3.59
C LEU A 65 -7.03 9.32 3.22
N SER A 66 -7.89 9.52 2.23
CA SER A 66 -8.43 10.84 1.88
C SER A 66 -9.24 11.44 3.03
N ILE A 67 -10.04 10.65 3.74
CA ILE A 67 -10.73 11.12 4.95
C ILE A 67 -9.71 11.57 6.00
N VAL A 68 -8.67 10.76 6.27
CA VAL A 68 -7.61 11.10 7.24
C VAL A 68 -6.91 12.40 6.86
N ILE A 69 -6.58 12.59 5.59
CA ILE A 69 -5.92 13.81 5.08
C ILE A 69 -6.83 15.02 5.24
N ASN A 70 -8.09 14.92 4.82
CA ASN A 70 -9.07 16.00 4.93
C ASN A 70 -9.34 16.38 6.39
N MET A 71 -9.29 15.42 7.31
CA MET A 71 -9.39 15.66 8.76
C MET A 71 -8.13 16.30 9.35
N SER A 72 -6.95 15.94 8.83
CA SER A 72 -5.67 16.50 9.30
C SER A 72 -5.40 17.93 8.83
N GLY A 73 -6.10 18.38 7.77
CA GLY A 73 -5.85 19.67 7.14
C GLY A 73 -4.53 19.74 6.38
N ALA A 74 -3.94 18.59 6.03
CA ALA A 74 -2.71 18.54 5.25
C ALA A 74 -2.94 19.05 3.83
N ASP A 75 -2.23 20.12 3.46
CA ASP A 75 -2.35 20.87 2.19
C ASP A 75 -1.08 20.78 1.33
N THR A 76 -0.05 20.08 1.80
CA THR A 76 1.21 19.88 1.07
C THR A 76 1.52 18.40 0.91
N PHE A 77 2.28 18.07 -0.15
CA PHE A 77 2.75 16.70 -0.39
C PHE A 77 3.41 16.08 0.84
N MET A 78 4.29 16.84 1.50
CA MET A 78 5.04 16.36 2.67
C MET A 78 4.11 16.06 3.84
N LEU A 79 3.12 16.91 4.11
CA LEU A 79 2.15 16.68 5.18
C LEU A 79 1.24 15.49 4.87
N GLY A 80 0.79 15.34 3.62
CA GLY A 80 0.03 14.17 3.17
C GLY A 80 0.83 12.88 3.29
N ALA A 81 2.10 12.91 2.88
CA ALA A 81 3.00 11.77 3.04
C ALA A 81 3.25 11.45 4.51
N LEU A 82 3.42 12.46 5.38
CA LEU A 82 3.58 12.27 6.82
C LEU A 82 2.32 11.66 7.46
N ALA A 83 1.12 12.09 7.05
CA ALA A 83 -0.13 11.45 7.46
C ALA A 83 -0.16 9.97 7.03
N GLY A 84 0.22 9.67 5.79
CA GLY A 84 0.40 8.32 5.29
C GLY A 84 1.42 7.50 6.09
N PHE A 85 2.53 8.11 6.51
CA PHE A 85 3.53 7.48 7.37
C PHE A 85 2.95 7.10 8.73
N TRP A 86 2.18 7.98 9.37
CA TRP A 86 1.55 7.67 10.67
C TRP A 86 0.50 6.57 10.54
N VAL A 87 -0.29 6.56 9.48
CA VAL A 87 -1.23 5.47 9.18
C VAL A 87 -0.47 4.16 8.98
N TRP A 88 0.62 4.19 8.21
CA TRP A 88 1.48 3.03 8.02
C TRP A 88 2.04 2.52 9.35
N LEU A 89 2.63 3.40 10.15
CA LEU A 89 3.29 3.01 11.39
C LEU A 89 2.28 2.43 12.39
N GLY A 90 1.14 3.08 12.56
CA GLY A 90 0.12 2.72 13.55
C GLY A 90 -0.71 1.49 13.19
N PHE A 91 -1.02 1.27 11.91
CA PHE A 91 -1.96 0.23 11.49
C PHE A 91 -1.35 -0.89 10.65
N ILE A 92 -0.21 -0.66 9.98
CA ILE A 92 0.41 -1.67 9.10
C ILE A 92 1.67 -2.23 9.76
N PHE A 93 2.62 -1.36 10.13
CA PHE A 93 3.89 -1.81 10.66
C PHE A 93 3.73 -2.59 11.97
N THR A 94 3.04 -2.00 12.95
CA THR A 94 2.80 -2.61 14.28
C THR A 94 2.05 -3.94 14.17
N THR A 95 0.93 -3.97 13.43
CA THR A 95 0.08 -5.16 13.29
C THR A 95 0.80 -6.30 12.57
N HIS A 96 1.58 -5.99 11.52
CA HIS A 96 2.32 -7.02 10.80
C HIS A 96 3.60 -7.44 11.52
N LEU A 97 4.17 -6.56 12.35
CA LEU A 97 5.30 -6.90 13.20
C LEU A 97 4.87 -7.94 14.24
N GLU A 98 3.72 -7.73 14.87
CA GLU A 98 3.12 -8.67 15.80
C GLU A 98 2.90 -10.06 15.15
N VAL A 99 2.22 -10.10 14.00
CA VAL A 99 2.01 -11.34 13.24
C VAL A 99 3.34 -12.03 12.92
N ARG A 100 4.36 -11.27 12.52
CA ARG A 100 5.69 -11.82 12.25
C ARG A 100 6.34 -12.42 13.49
N MET A 101 6.18 -11.79 14.65
CA MET A 101 6.75 -12.28 15.91
C MET A 101 6.11 -13.61 16.33
N TYR A 102 4.81 -13.76 16.13
CA TYR A 102 4.09 -15.00 16.46
C TYR A 102 4.22 -16.11 15.41
N GLU A 103 4.17 -15.78 14.12
CA GLU A 103 4.20 -16.77 13.04
C GLU A 103 5.64 -17.15 12.61
N HIS A 104 6.66 -16.52 13.20
CA HIS A 104 8.09 -16.74 12.88
C HIS A 104 8.42 -16.67 11.38
N ARG A 105 7.66 -15.89 10.61
CA ARG A 105 7.91 -15.72 9.16
C ARG A 105 9.24 -15.01 8.90
N PRO A 106 9.89 -15.28 7.74
CA PRO A 106 11.12 -14.61 7.35
C PRO A 106 10.97 -13.08 7.36
N TRP A 107 11.98 -12.39 7.89
CA TRP A 107 12.04 -10.92 7.92
C TRP A 107 11.95 -10.29 6.52
N GLN A 108 12.40 -11.01 5.49
CA GLN A 108 12.30 -10.58 4.10
C GLN A 108 10.83 -10.43 3.66
N ILE A 109 9.93 -11.34 4.06
CA ILE A 109 8.50 -11.23 3.69
C ILE A 109 7.89 -9.99 4.36
N PHE A 110 8.18 -9.80 5.65
CA PHE A 110 7.71 -8.65 6.40
C PHE A 110 8.15 -7.34 5.76
N THR A 111 9.46 -7.15 5.56
CA THR A 111 10.02 -5.90 5.01
C THR A 111 9.56 -5.62 3.59
N ILE A 112 9.48 -6.64 2.72
CA ILE A 112 8.98 -6.46 1.34
C ILE A 112 7.52 -6.03 1.35
N TYR A 113 6.69 -6.64 2.21
CA TYR A 113 5.26 -6.33 2.26
C TYR A 113 4.98 -4.97 2.90
N THR A 114 5.48 -4.74 4.12
CA THR A 114 5.23 -3.48 4.83
C THR A 114 5.94 -2.30 4.17
N GLY A 115 7.10 -2.53 3.54
CA GLY A 115 7.82 -1.52 2.76
C GLY A 115 7.03 -1.06 1.53
N MET A 116 6.38 -1.98 0.80
CA MET A 116 5.51 -1.60 -0.31
C MET A 116 4.34 -0.74 0.16
N GLN A 117 3.72 -1.12 1.28
CA GLN A 117 2.59 -0.36 1.83
C GLN A 117 3.00 1.03 2.30
N LEU A 118 4.21 1.17 2.86
CA LEU A 118 4.77 2.47 3.18
C LEU A 118 4.88 3.34 1.91
N VAL A 119 5.52 2.83 0.86
CA VAL A 119 5.66 3.57 -0.40
C VAL A 119 4.31 3.97 -0.99
N ASN A 120 3.34 3.06 -0.99
CA ASN A 120 1.98 3.37 -1.41
C ASN A 120 1.40 4.54 -0.62
N LEU A 121 1.37 4.43 0.72
CA LEU A 121 0.76 5.44 1.60
C LEU A 121 1.46 6.80 1.52
N LEU A 122 2.79 6.84 1.39
CA LEU A 122 3.52 8.09 1.18
C LEU A 122 3.14 8.74 -0.15
N LEU A 123 3.11 7.96 -1.23
CA LEU A 123 2.80 8.45 -2.57
C LEU A 123 1.36 8.95 -2.66
N ILE A 124 0.38 8.09 -2.39
CA ILE A 124 -1.03 8.48 -2.53
C ILE A 124 -1.43 9.50 -1.46
N GLY A 125 -0.82 9.46 -0.27
CA GLY A 125 -1.08 10.47 0.76
C GLY A 125 -0.61 11.85 0.34
N GLY A 126 0.58 11.96 -0.23
CA GLY A 126 1.07 13.21 -0.78
C GLY A 126 0.23 13.70 -1.97
N LEU A 127 -0.17 12.81 -2.88
CA LEU A 127 -1.02 13.17 -4.02
C LEU A 127 -2.40 13.69 -3.59
N ILE A 128 -3.02 13.01 -2.61
CA ILE A 128 -4.32 13.41 -2.08
C ILE A 128 -4.22 14.75 -1.36
N ALA A 129 -3.13 15.06 -0.66
CA ALA A 129 -2.99 16.36 0.00
C ALA A 129 -2.86 17.55 -0.97
N ILE A 130 -2.32 17.35 -2.18
CA ILE A 130 -2.20 18.44 -3.17
C ILE A 130 -3.50 18.63 -3.97
N TRP A 131 -4.18 17.54 -4.35
CA TRP A 131 -5.25 17.57 -5.35
C TRP A 131 -6.63 17.09 -4.83
N GLY A 132 -6.69 16.68 -3.57
CA GLY A 132 -7.85 16.05 -2.95
C GLY A 132 -8.89 17.00 -2.38
#